data_AF-A0A669AVU3-F1
#
_entry.id   AF-A0A669AVU3-F1
#
_cell.length_a   1.000
_cell.length_b   1.000
_cell.length_c   1.000
_cell.angle_alpha   90.00
_cell.angle_beta   90.00
_cell.angle_gamma   90.00
#
_symmetry.space_group_name_H-M   'P 1'
#
loop_
_entity.id
_entity.type
_entity.pdbx_description
1 polymer ?
#
loop_
_entity_poly.entity_id
_entity_poly.type
_entity_poly.pdbx_seq_one_letter_code
_entity_poly.pdbx_strand_id
1 'polypeptide(L)'
;GLREYKVIGRLLPSAKNPAPPLYRMRIFAPNHIVAKSRFWYFVSQLRKMKKASGEIVYCGLVNEKTPLKVKNFGIWLRYDSRSGTHNMYREYRDLTTSGAVTQCYRDMGARHRARAHSIQIMKVQVIAANKCRRPAIKQFHVSLPLSAPLIRRRDSLWAAATIVSSSLKTRHTNGQIPLPGFEPPSLNLAVMKLATDDH
;
A
#
# COMPACT_ATOMS: atom_id res chain seq x y z
N GLY A 1 9.12 2.88 9.72
CA GLY A 1 7.84 2.42 9.13
C GLY A 1 7.21 3.53 8.33
N LEU A 2 6.23 3.23 7.47
CA LEU A 2 5.45 4.28 6.79
C LEU A 2 4.45 4.89 7.78
N ARG A 3 4.08 6.15 7.54
CA ARG A 3 3.03 6.88 8.25
C ARG A 3 1.92 7.27 7.29
N GLU A 4 0.68 7.31 7.76
CA GLU A 4 -0.46 7.73 6.95
C GLU A 4 -0.67 9.25 7.09
N TYR A 5 -0.77 9.95 5.95
CA TYR A 5 -1.05 11.38 5.89
C TYR A 5 -2.34 11.65 5.11
N LYS A 6 -3.18 12.52 5.66
CA LYS A 6 -4.28 13.15 4.94
C LYS A 6 -3.75 14.44 4.34
N VAL A 7 -3.66 14.49 3.01
CA VAL A 7 -3.22 15.67 2.27
C VAL A 7 -4.40 16.22 1.49
N ILE A 8 -4.68 17.51 1.66
CA ILE A 8 -5.70 18.24 0.92
C ILE A 8 -5.02 19.37 0.16
N GLY A 9 -5.31 19.47 -1.14
CA GLY A 9 -4.84 20.57 -1.97
C GLY A 9 -5.87 20.99 -3.00
N ARG A 10 -5.66 22.17 -3.58
CA ARG A 10 -6.51 22.78 -4.60
C ARG A 10 -5.67 23.58 -5.59
N LEU A 11 -6.28 24.00 -6.70
CA LEU A 11 -5.72 25.05 -7.54
C LEU A 11 -5.77 26.39 -6.82
N LEU A 12 -4.90 27.32 -7.20
CA LEU A 12 -5.00 28.69 -6.71
C LEU A 12 -6.29 29.35 -7.23
N PRO A 13 -7.03 30.08 -6.38
CA PRO A 13 -8.17 30.89 -6.82
C PRO A 13 -7.78 31.83 -7.97
N SER A 14 -8.64 31.96 -8.97
CA SER A 14 -8.46 32.89 -10.10
C SER A 14 -9.76 33.62 -10.41
N ALA A 15 -9.72 34.72 -11.16
CA ALA A 15 -10.93 35.44 -11.56
C ALA A 15 -11.95 34.55 -12.30
N LYS A 16 -11.48 33.54 -13.04
CA LYS A 16 -12.34 32.56 -13.74
C LYS A 16 -12.89 31.46 -12.83
N ASN A 17 -12.21 31.16 -11.73
CA ASN A 17 -12.62 30.13 -10.76
C ASN A 17 -12.20 30.57 -9.35
N PRO A 18 -13.05 31.34 -8.64
CA PRO A 18 -12.72 31.89 -7.33
C PRO A 18 -12.73 30.81 -6.22
N ALA A 19 -13.47 29.71 -6.42
CA ALA A 19 -13.60 28.63 -5.44
C ALA A 19 -13.24 27.27 -6.06
N PRO A 20 -11.95 27.01 -6.34
CA PRO A 20 -11.53 25.74 -6.91
C PRO A 20 -11.77 24.58 -5.95
N PRO A 21 -12.14 23.38 -6.47
CA PRO A 21 -12.48 22.23 -5.63
C PRO A 21 -11.28 21.73 -4.83
N LEU A 22 -11.57 21.27 -3.61
CA LEU A 22 -10.59 20.66 -2.71
C LEU A 22 -10.47 19.16 -2.99
N TYR A 23 -9.23 18.70 -3.13
CA TYR A 23 -8.91 17.30 -3.38
C TYR A 23 -8.21 16.67 -2.19
N ARG A 24 -8.79 15.59 -1.68
CA ARG A 24 -8.27 14.84 -0.52
C ARG A 24 -7.62 13.54 -0.99
N MET A 25 -6.39 13.29 -0.53
CA MET A 25 -5.68 12.02 -0.72
C MET A 25 -5.16 11.45 0.60
N ARG A 26 -5.15 10.13 0.70
CA ARG A 26 -4.47 9.37 1.75
C ARG A 26 -3.12 8.93 1.21
N ILE A 27 -2.03 9.42 1.80
CA ILE A 27 -0.67 9.18 1.34
C ILE A 27 0.12 8.44 2.42
N PHE A 28 0.75 7.33 2.06
CA PHE A 28 1.65 6.60 2.95
C PHE A 28 3.09 6.99 2.67
N ALA A 29 3.75 7.63 3.64
CA ALA A 29 5.08 8.19 3.47
C ALA A 29 5.88 8.16 4.78
N PRO A 30 7.23 8.18 4.73
CA PRO A 30 8.05 8.24 5.93
C PRO A 30 7.90 9.57 6.69
N ASN A 31 7.70 10.68 5.99
CA ASN A 31 7.54 12.02 6.57
C ASN A 31 6.58 12.89 5.73
N HIS A 32 6.20 14.06 6.26
CA HIS A 32 5.25 14.97 5.64
C HIS A 32 5.80 15.59 4.33
N ILE A 33 7.12 15.75 4.19
CA ILE A 33 7.76 16.30 2.97
C ILE A 33 7.54 15.34 1.80
N VAL A 34 7.82 14.05 2.00
CA VAL A 34 7.58 12.99 1.02
C VAL A 34 6.08 12.84 0.76
N ALA A 35 5.22 13.01 1.77
CA ALA A 35 3.77 12.98 1.59
C ALA A 35 3.28 14.09 0.64
N LYS A 36 3.74 15.34 0.83
CA LYS A 36 3.44 16.48 -0.05
C LYS A 36 3.95 16.24 -1.47
N SER A 37 5.17 15.70 -1.62
CA SER A 37 5.74 15.35 -2.93
C SER A 37 4.90 14.30 -3.67
N ARG A 38 4.50 13.22 -2.99
CA ARG A 38 3.66 12.17 -3.57
C ARG A 38 2.25 12.65 -3.89
N PHE A 39 1.69 13.56 -3.09
CA PHE A 39 0.42 14.21 -3.42
C PHE A 39 0.51 14.92 -4.77
N TRP A 40 1.54 15.77 -4.99
CA TRP A 40 1.73 16.46 -6.26
C TRP A 40 1.94 15.50 -7.43
N TYR A 41 2.67 14.40 -7.23
CA TYR A 41 2.84 13.36 -8.24
C TYR A 41 1.48 12.81 -8.70
N PHE A 42 0.66 12.32 -7.78
CA PHE A 42 -0.62 11.70 -8.13
C PHE A 42 -1.66 12.71 -8.65
N VAL A 43 -1.75 13.89 -8.05
CA VAL A 43 -2.74 14.90 -8.43
C VAL A 43 -2.49 15.45 -9.84
N SER A 44 -1.21 15.50 -10.26
CA SER A 44 -0.83 15.89 -11.62
C SER A 44 -1.30 14.89 -12.66
N GLN A 45 -1.25 13.59 -12.35
CA GLN A 45 -1.72 12.51 -13.21
C GLN A 45 -3.25 12.47 -13.29
N LEU A 46 -3.94 12.75 -12.19
CA LEU A 46 -5.41 12.60 -12.12
C LEU A 46 -6.17 13.85 -12.58
N ARG A 47 -5.66 15.05 -12.29
CA ARG A 47 -6.37 16.33 -12.50
C ARG A 47 -5.55 17.39 -13.23
N LYS A 48 -4.40 17.04 -13.80
CA LYS A 48 -3.49 17.99 -14.48
C LYS A 48 -3.10 19.20 -13.61
N MET A 49 -3.13 19.03 -12.28
CA MET A 49 -2.83 20.06 -11.31
C MET A 49 -1.34 20.04 -10.95
N LYS A 50 -0.65 21.18 -11.07
CA LYS A 50 0.80 21.30 -10.81
C LYS A 50 1.04 22.07 -9.50
N LYS A 51 2.19 21.81 -8.86
CA LYS A 51 2.62 22.52 -7.65
C LYS A 51 2.71 24.04 -7.85
N ALA A 52 3.08 24.51 -9.04
CA ALA A 52 3.18 25.94 -9.34
C ALA A 52 1.82 26.65 -9.44
N SER A 53 0.76 25.93 -9.80
CA SER A 53 -0.58 26.49 -10.02
C SER A 53 -1.57 26.11 -8.91
N GLY A 54 -1.09 25.54 -7.82
CA GLY A 54 -1.93 25.05 -6.73
C GLY A 54 -1.22 25.10 -5.39
N GLU A 55 -1.99 24.88 -4.35
CA GLU A 55 -1.53 24.92 -2.97
C GLU A 55 -2.00 23.68 -2.19
N ILE A 56 -1.24 23.33 -1.14
CA ILE A 56 -1.66 22.32 -0.17
C ILE A 56 -2.28 23.08 1.01
N VAL A 57 -3.59 22.89 1.20
CA VAL A 57 -4.37 23.53 2.26
C VAL A 57 -4.15 22.81 3.59
N TYR A 58 -4.01 21.48 3.57
CA TYR A 58 -3.81 20.69 4.78
C TYR A 58 -2.88 19.50 4.53
N CYS A 59 -1.99 19.22 5.48
CA CYS A 59 -1.19 18.00 5.52
C CYS A 59 -1.04 17.57 6.98
N GLY A 60 -1.79 16.56 7.38
CA GLY A 60 -1.78 16.06 8.76
C GLY A 60 -1.63 14.55 8.83
N LEU A 61 -1.07 14.08 9.94
CA LEU A 61 -0.95 12.66 10.25
C LEU A 61 -2.33 12.07 10.54
N VAL A 62 -2.61 10.88 10.03
CA VAL A 62 -3.81 10.09 10.37
C VAL A 62 -3.39 8.97 11.30
N ASN A 63 -3.89 9.03 12.53
CA ASN A 63 -3.67 7.98 13.51
C ASN A 63 -4.74 6.90 13.37
N GLU A 64 -4.34 5.65 13.64
CA GLU A 64 -5.26 4.52 13.61
C GLU A 64 -6.25 4.60 14.77
N LYS A 65 -7.56 4.45 14.50
CA LYS A 65 -8.61 4.58 15.52
C LYS A 65 -8.54 3.48 16.59
N THR A 66 -8.17 2.26 16.18
CA THR A 66 -8.15 1.08 17.07
C THR A 66 -6.84 0.30 16.86
N PRO A 67 -5.70 0.78 17.40
CA PRO A 67 -4.40 0.16 17.16
C PRO A 67 -4.20 -1.17 17.89
N LEU A 68 -5.03 -1.50 18.89
CA LEU A 68 -4.91 -2.74 19.66
C LEU A 68 -5.71 -3.90 19.06
N LYS A 69 -6.60 -3.63 18.09
CA LYS A 69 -7.46 -4.63 17.47
C LYS A 69 -6.86 -5.10 16.15
N VAL A 70 -6.66 -6.41 16.02
CA VAL A 70 -6.21 -7.01 14.76
C VAL A 70 -7.31 -6.89 13.70
N LYS A 71 -6.92 -6.43 12.51
CA LYS A 71 -7.80 -6.22 11.36
C LYS A 71 -7.22 -6.91 10.12
N ASN A 72 -8.08 -7.19 9.16
CA ASN A 72 -7.66 -7.60 7.83
C ASN A 72 -7.80 -6.39 6.90
N PHE A 73 -6.75 -6.10 6.14
CA PHE A 73 -6.69 -4.99 5.20
C PHE A 73 -6.60 -5.53 3.78
N GLY A 74 -7.56 -5.14 2.94
CA GLY A 74 -7.46 -5.28 1.49
C GLY A 74 -6.76 -4.07 0.90
N ILE A 75 -5.75 -4.33 0.09
CA ILE A 75 -4.95 -3.32 -0.60
C ILE A 75 -5.07 -3.57 -2.10
N TRP A 76 -5.63 -2.59 -2.79
CA TRP A 76 -5.62 -2.51 -4.25
C TRP A 76 -4.44 -1.63 -4.64
N LEU A 77 -3.55 -2.21 -5.41
CA LEU A 77 -2.36 -1.53 -5.89
C LEU A 77 -2.24 -1.69 -7.40
N ARG A 78 -1.64 -0.68 -8.02
CA ARG A 78 -1.07 -0.78 -9.35
C ARG A 78 0.45 -0.81 -9.20
N TYR A 79 1.14 -1.60 -9.98
CA TYR A 79 2.59 -1.57 -10.02
C TYR A 79 3.12 -1.72 -11.43
N ASP A 80 4.29 -1.13 -11.65
CA ASP A 80 5.01 -1.24 -12.91
C ASP A 80 6.00 -2.40 -12.81
N SER A 81 5.82 -3.39 -13.68
CA SER A 81 6.77 -4.48 -13.91
C SER A 81 7.77 -4.07 -14.99
N ARG A 82 8.69 -4.99 -15.35
CA ARG A 82 9.62 -4.76 -16.46
C ARG A 82 8.93 -4.74 -17.83
N SER A 83 7.77 -5.39 -17.94
CA SER A 83 7.07 -5.63 -19.20
C SER A 83 5.78 -4.82 -19.33
N GLY A 84 5.31 -4.17 -18.26
CA GLY A 84 4.09 -3.38 -18.29
C GLY A 84 3.54 -3.07 -16.91
N THR A 85 2.39 -2.41 -16.87
CA THR A 85 1.73 -2.02 -15.62
C THR A 85 0.62 -3.00 -15.27
N HIS A 86 0.58 -3.50 -14.04
CA HIS A 86 -0.40 -4.49 -13.61
C HIS A 86 -1.13 -4.04 -12.35
N ASN A 87 -2.41 -4.38 -12.28
CA ASN A 87 -3.21 -4.20 -11.08
C ASN A 87 -3.15 -5.46 -10.21
N MET A 88 -3.07 -5.27 -8.91
CA MET A 88 -3.04 -6.34 -7.93
C MET A 88 -3.96 -6.03 -6.76
N TYR A 89 -4.53 -7.09 -6.21
CA TYR A 89 -5.24 -7.08 -4.94
C TYR A 89 -4.56 -8.03 -3.96
N ARG A 90 -4.17 -7.50 -2.80
CA ARG A 90 -3.52 -8.25 -1.71
C ARG A 90 -4.23 -8.01 -0.40
N GLU A 91 -4.13 -8.99 0.50
CA GLU A 91 -4.72 -8.94 1.83
C GLU A 91 -3.62 -9.12 2.87
N TYR A 92 -3.67 -8.32 3.93
CA TYR A 92 -2.72 -8.35 5.04
C TYR A 92 -3.47 -8.32 6.36
N ARG A 93 -2.98 -9.05 7.36
CA ARG A 93 -3.52 -9.04 8.71
C ARG A 93 -2.57 -8.26 9.61
N ASP A 94 -3.01 -7.13 10.12
CA ASP A 94 -2.19 -6.22 10.92
C ASP A 94 -3.05 -5.39 11.89
N LEU A 95 -2.42 -4.65 12.78
CA LEU A 95 -3.02 -3.75 13.77
C LEU A 95 -3.36 -2.38 13.17
N THR A 96 -2.52 -1.88 12.26
CA THR A 96 -2.62 -0.53 11.70
C THR A 96 -2.59 -0.53 10.18
N THR A 97 -3.24 0.46 9.57
CA THR A 97 -3.24 0.66 8.12
C THR A 97 -1.83 0.89 7.60
N SER A 98 -1.03 1.70 8.30
CA SER A 98 0.38 1.96 7.98
C SER A 98 1.26 0.72 8.05
N GLY A 99 1.00 -0.17 9.01
CA GLY A 99 1.68 -1.46 9.14
C GLY A 99 1.38 -2.35 7.94
N ALA A 100 0.11 -2.52 7.60
CA ALA A 100 -0.33 -3.33 6.47
C ALA A 100 0.26 -2.84 5.14
N VAL A 101 0.30 -1.52 4.92
CA VAL A 101 0.94 -0.93 3.72
C VAL A 101 2.45 -1.14 3.74
N THR A 102 3.11 -1.01 4.91
CA THR A 102 4.54 -1.31 5.04
C THR A 102 4.84 -2.77 4.70
N GLN A 103 4.00 -3.70 5.17
CA GLN A 103 4.09 -5.12 4.82
C GLN A 103 3.87 -5.32 3.31
N CYS A 104 2.92 -4.61 2.71
CA CYS A 104 2.68 -4.63 1.27
C CYS A 104 3.91 -4.22 0.45
N TYR A 105 4.59 -3.13 0.83
CA TYR A 105 5.81 -2.70 0.15
C TYR A 105 6.93 -3.75 0.26
N ARG A 106 7.12 -4.33 1.45
CA ARG A 106 8.13 -5.40 1.66
C ARG A 106 7.81 -6.64 0.84
N ASP A 107 6.55 -7.04 0.82
CA ASP A 107 6.08 -8.21 0.08
C ASP A 107 6.25 -8.03 -1.44
N MET A 108 5.87 -6.87 -1.96
CA MET A 108 6.05 -6.52 -3.37
C MET A 108 7.54 -6.46 -3.77
N GLY A 109 8.40 -5.97 -2.88
CA GLY A 109 9.85 -6.02 -3.06
C GLY A 109 10.39 -7.45 -3.07
N ALA A 110 9.93 -8.31 -2.16
CA ALA A 110 10.40 -9.69 -2.04
C ALA A 110 9.96 -10.58 -3.20
N ARG A 111 8.67 -10.54 -3.57
CA ARG A 111 8.09 -11.45 -4.56
C ARG A 111 8.28 -10.97 -6.00
N HIS A 112 8.19 -9.66 -6.22
CA HIS A 112 8.16 -9.07 -7.57
C HIS A 112 9.35 -8.17 -7.85
N ARG A 113 10.27 -7.98 -6.89
CA ARG A 113 11.38 -7.00 -6.98
C ARG A 113 10.88 -5.59 -7.32
N ALA A 114 9.62 -5.29 -6.96
CA ALA A 114 9.00 -4.01 -7.24
C ALA A 114 9.54 -2.97 -6.26
N ARG A 115 10.04 -1.86 -6.81
CA ARG A 115 10.56 -0.75 -6.00
C ARG A 115 9.41 0.12 -5.50
N ALA A 116 9.64 0.85 -4.42
CA ALA A 116 8.61 1.67 -3.81
C ALA A 116 8.04 2.75 -4.76
N HIS A 117 8.86 3.29 -5.66
CA HIS A 117 8.41 4.28 -6.64
C HIS A 117 7.51 3.67 -7.74
N SER A 118 7.71 2.38 -8.07
CA SER A 118 6.93 1.64 -9.07
C SER A 118 5.60 1.14 -8.52
N ILE A 119 5.33 1.28 -7.22
CA ILE A 119 4.10 0.81 -6.58
C ILE A 119 3.21 2.01 -6.26
N GLN A 120 1.97 1.92 -6.71
CA GLN A 120 0.92 2.91 -6.49
C GLN A 120 -0.20 2.25 -5.69
N ILE A 121 -0.36 2.67 -4.43
CA ILE A 121 -1.47 2.22 -3.58
C ILE A 121 -2.71 3.02 -3.99
N MET A 122 -3.72 2.31 -4.50
CA MET A 122 -4.95 2.95 -4.96
C MET A 122 -5.97 3.03 -3.82
N LYS A 123 -6.23 1.90 -3.17
CA LYS A 123 -7.23 1.81 -2.12
C LYS A 123 -6.74 0.90 -1.00
N VAL A 124 -7.03 1.30 0.23
CA VAL A 124 -6.85 0.48 1.41
C VAL A 124 -8.15 0.46 2.19
N GLN A 125 -8.66 -0.74 2.48
CA GLN A 125 -9.93 -0.93 3.17
C GLN A 125 -9.80 -2.05 4.20
N VAL A 126 -10.44 -1.86 5.36
CA VAL A 126 -10.61 -2.95 6.34
C VAL A 126 -11.68 -3.90 5.84
N ILE A 127 -11.39 -5.19 5.86
CA ILE A 127 -12.24 -6.26 5.33
C ILE A 127 -12.67 -7.16 6.48
N ALA A 128 -13.97 -7.43 6.54
CA ALA A 128 -14.55 -8.38 7.50
C ALA A 128 -14.06 -9.80 7.20
N ALA A 129 -13.94 -10.64 8.23
CA ALA A 129 -13.35 -11.98 8.12
C ALA A 129 -14.02 -12.86 7.05
N ASN A 130 -15.34 -12.74 6.87
CA ASN A 130 -16.13 -13.46 5.86
C ASN A 130 -15.84 -13.04 4.41
N LYS A 131 -15.32 -11.82 4.18
CA LYS A 131 -15.04 -11.27 2.85
C LYS A 131 -13.59 -11.42 2.41
N CYS A 132 -12.70 -11.91 3.28
CA CYS A 132 -11.32 -12.19 2.91
C CYS A 132 -11.27 -13.32 1.87
N ARG A 133 -10.39 -13.18 0.88
CA ARG A 133 -10.26 -14.13 -0.25
C ARG A 133 -9.01 -15.00 -0.14
N ARG A 134 -7.94 -14.52 0.51
CA ARG A 134 -6.63 -15.20 0.52
C ARG A 134 -6.61 -16.32 1.58
N PRO A 135 -6.23 -17.57 1.21
CA PRO A 135 -6.19 -18.69 2.15
C PRO A 135 -5.22 -18.44 3.31
N ALA A 136 -4.09 -17.78 3.03
CA ALA A 136 -3.11 -17.37 4.03
C ALA A 136 -3.66 -16.42 5.11
N ILE A 137 -4.75 -15.69 4.83
CA ILE A 137 -5.44 -14.84 5.82
C ILE A 137 -6.57 -15.63 6.49
N LYS A 138 -7.34 -16.40 5.70
CA LYS A 138 -8.47 -17.21 6.20
C LYS A 138 -8.07 -18.22 7.28
N GLN A 139 -6.87 -18.80 7.22
CA GLN A 139 -6.39 -19.74 8.24
C GLN A 139 -6.36 -19.13 9.66
N PHE A 140 -6.26 -17.80 9.79
CA PHE A 140 -6.24 -17.11 11.07
C PHE A 140 -7.62 -16.69 11.58
N HIS A 141 -8.71 -17.08 10.91
CA HIS A 141 -10.09 -16.73 11.29
C HIS A 141 -10.75 -17.80 12.17
N VAL A 142 -10.01 -18.84 12.58
CA VAL A 142 -10.55 -19.90 13.42
C VAL A 142 -10.88 -19.40 14.82
N SER A 143 -11.99 -19.90 15.37
CA SER A 143 -12.30 -19.77 16.79
C SER A 143 -11.17 -20.41 17.60
N LEU A 144 -10.70 -19.69 18.62
CA LEU A 144 -9.65 -20.19 19.51
C LEU A 144 -10.04 -21.55 20.13
N PRO A 145 -9.06 -22.40 20.46
CA PRO A 145 -7.62 -22.13 20.40
C PRO A 145 -6.99 -22.48 19.03
N LEU A 146 -6.34 -21.50 18.40
CA LEU A 146 -5.38 -21.76 17.34
C LEU A 146 -4.10 -22.26 18.01
N SER A 147 -3.90 -23.58 18.03
CA SER A 147 -2.66 -24.20 18.53
C SER A 147 -1.74 -24.52 17.35
N ALA A 148 -0.59 -23.85 17.29
CA ALA A 148 0.44 -24.09 16.29
C ALA A 148 1.80 -24.21 17.00
N PRO A 149 2.34 -25.43 17.19
CA PRO A 149 3.62 -25.61 17.89
C PRO A 149 4.78 -25.05 17.06
N LEU A 150 5.71 -24.36 17.73
CA LEU A 150 6.96 -23.93 17.11
C LEU A 150 7.90 -25.15 16.99
N ILE A 151 7.87 -25.83 15.84
CA ILE A 151 8.62 -27.08 15.60
C ILE A 151 10.13 -26.88 15.73
N ARG A 152 10.66 -25.72 15.33
CA ARG A 152 12.09 -25.43 15.35
C ARG A 152 12.34 -24.00 15.78
N ARG A 153 12.93 -23.83 16.96
CA ARG A 153 13.46 -22.55 17.43
C ARG A 153 14.96 -22.50 17.10
N ARG A 154 15.42 -21.44 16.44
CA ARG A 154 16.85 -21.20 16.21
C ARG A 154 17.32 -20.20 17.25
N ASP A 155 18.32 -20.58 18.05
CA ASP A 155 18.93 -19.67 19.01
C ASP A 155 19.71 -18.60 18.25
N SER A 156 19.40 -17.33 18.52
CA SER A 156 19.92 -16.20 17.74
C SER A 156 21.37 -15.83 18.06
N LEU A 157 21.96 -16.41 19.10
CA LEU A 157 23.27 -16.03 19.62
C LEU A 157 24.46 -16.55 18.77
N TRP A 158 24.27 -17.59 17.94
CA TRP A 158 25.37 -18.16 17.13
C TRP A 158 25.37 -17.73 15.65
N ALA A 159 24.30 -17.10 15.18
CA ALA A 159 24.16 -16.74 13.76
C ALA A 159 25.05 -15.55 13.32
N ALA A 160 25.63 -14.82 14.27
CA ALA A 160 26.59 -13.75 13.99
C ALA A 160 27.98 -14.28 13.55
N ALA A 161 28.31 -15.55 13.84
CA ALA A 161 29.65 -16.10 13.64
C ALA A 161 29.88 -16.81 12.28
N THR A 162 28.86 -16.97 11.43
CA THR A 162 28.95 -17.82 10.22
C THR A 162 28.71 -17.06 8.90
N ILE A 163 29.07 -15.78 8.81
CA ILE A 163 29.02 -15.01 7.55
C ILE A 163 30.39 -14.91 6.85
N VAL A 164 31.47 -15.45 7.44
CA VAL A 164 32.76 -15.60 6.74
C VAL A 164 32.97 -17.05 6.34
N SER A 165 32.29 -17.48 5.26
CA SER A 165 32.67 -18.60 4.38
C SER A 165 31.42 -19.19 3.73
N SER A 166 31.07 -18.69 2.55
CA SER A 166 30.58 -19.53 1.44
C SER A 166 30.28 -18.64 0.25
N SER A 167 31.34 -18.40 -0.51
CA SER A 167 31.29 -18.00 -1.91
C SER A 167 30.61 -19.10 -2.76
N LEU A 168 29.89 -18.66 -3.80
CA LEU A 168 29.48 -19.39 -5.01
C LEU A 168 28.38 -20.48 -4.90
N LYS A 169 27.20 -20.21 -5.49
CA LYS A 169 26.86 -20.57 -6.89
C LYS A 169 25.36 -20.34 -7.16
N THR A 170 25.08 -19.48 -8.14
CA THR A 170 23.78 -19.38 -8.81
C THR A 170 23.41 -20.72 -9.48
N ARG A 171 22.19 -21.20 -9.25
CA ARG A 171 21.50 -22.14 -10.13
C ARG A 171 20.16 -21.53 -10.56
N HIS A 172 20.03 -21.37 -11.88
CA HIS A 172 18.78 -21.18 -12.58
C HIS A 172 18.00 -22.48 -12.60
N THR A 173 16.69 -22.44 -12.32
CA THR A 173 15.71 -23.32 -12.98
C THR A 173 14.40 -22.56 -13.19
N ASN A 174 13.91 -22.65 -14.42
CA ASN A 174 12.62 -22.15 -14.90
C ASN A 174 11.47 -23.01 -14.35
N GLY A 175 10.29 -22.39 -14.20
CA GLY A 175 9.04 -23.09 -13.98
C GLY A 175 7.86 -22.11 -13.99
N GLN A 176 7.28 -21.87 -15.16
CA GLN A 176 5.99 -21.20 -15.34
C GLN A 176 4.87 -22.24 -15.35
N ILE A 177 3.75 -21.92 -14.69
CA ILE A 177 2.45 -22.55 -14.91
C ILE A 177 1.51 -21.41 -15.34
N PRO A 178 0.77 -21.52 -16.47
CA PRO A 178 -0.20 -20.51 -16.86
C PRO A 178 -1.57 -20.80 -16.21
N LEU A 179 -2.32 -19.75 -15.88
CA LEU A 179 -3.76 -19.83 -15.64
C LEU A 179 -4.50 -18.98 -16.69
N PRO A 180 -5.69 -19.42 -17.13
CA PRO A 180 -6.40 -18.82 -18.25
C PRO A 180 -7.23 -17.59 -17.85
N GLY A 181 -7.37 -16.70 -18.83
CA GLY A 181 -8.49 -15.78 -19.10
C GLY A 181 -9.26 -15.17 -17.92
N PHE A 182 -9.02 -13.90 -17.65
CA PHE A 182 -10.01 -13.03 -17.02
C PHE A 182 -9.95 -11.64 -17.64
N GLU A 183 -11.02 -11.25 -18.34
CA GLU A 183 -11.21 -9.90 -18.85
C GLU A 183 -11.40 -8.90 -17.69
N PRO A 184 -10.70 -7.75 -17.70
CA PRO A 184 -10.90 -6.74 -16.68
C PRO A 184 -12.19 -5.93 -16.92
N PRO A 185 -13.01 -5.66 -15.89
CA PRO A 185 -13.98 -4.59 -15.98
C PRO A 185 -13.27 -3.24 -16.12
N SER A 186 -13.85 -2.40 -16.96
CA SER A 186 -13.35 -1.10 -17.39
C SER A 186 -13.20 -0.10 -16.23
N LEU A 187 -12.09 0.64 -16.35
CA LEU A 187 -11.88 2.06 -16.03
C LEU A 187 -12.43 2.67 -14.72
N ASN A 188 -11.45 3.28 -14.05
CA ASN A 188 -11.52 4.56 -13.34
C ASN A 188 -12.06 4.61 -11.91
N LEU A 189 -11.20 5.23 -11.08
CA LEU A 189 -11.54 6.08 -9.94
C LEU A 189 -11.77 5.38 -8.58
N ALA A 190 -10.72 5.32 -7.76
CA ALA A 190 -10.87 5.34 -6.29
C ALA A 190 -9.55 5.67 -5.55
N VAL A 191 -8.90 6.80 -5.83
CA VAL A 191 -7.82 7.34 -4.95
C VAL A 191 -8.04 8.80 -4.56
N MET A 192 -9.02 9.46 -5.18
CA MET A 192 -9.30 10.87 -5.01
C MET A 192 -10.79 11.01 -4.73
N LYS A 193 -11.13 11.42 -3.51
CA LYS A 193 -12.48 11.90 -3.21
C LYS A 193 -12.44 13.43 -3.27
N LEU A 194 -13.49 14.03 -3.84
CA LEU A 194 -13.81 15.42 -3.55
C LEU A 194 -13.91 15.54 -2.04
N ALA A 195 -13.30 16.57 -1.47
CA ALA A 195 -13.52 16.89 -0.06
C ALA A 195 -14.93 17.46 0.06
N THR A 196 -15.93 16.59 0.15
CA THR A 196 -17.23 16.95 0.70
C THR A 196 -17.13 16.83 2.21
N ASP A 197 -17.78 17.76 2.92
CA ASP A 197 -17.82 17.80 4.37
C ASP A 197 -18.42 16.50 4.91
N ASP A 198 -17.56 15.67 5.51
CA ASP A 198 -17.97 14.52 6.30
C ASP A 198 -18.16 15.03 7.74
N HIS A 199 -19.41 15.34 8.12
CA HIS A 199 -19.84 15.37 9.52
C HIS A 199 -19.82 13.95 10.10
#